data_AF-A0A1E5Q4N4-F1
#
_entry.id   AF-A0A1E5Q4N4-F1
#
_cell.length_a   1.000
_cell.length_b   1.000
_cell.length_c   1.000
_cell.angle_alpha   90.00
_cell.angle_beta   90.00
_cell.angle_gamma   90.00
#
_symmetry.space_group_name_H-M   'P 1'
#
loop_
_entity.id
_entity.type
_entity.pdbx_description
1 polymer ?
#
loop_
_entity_poly.entity_id
_entity_poly.type
_entity_poly.pdbx_seq_one_letter_code
_entity_poly.pdbx_strand_id
1 'polypeptide(L)'
;MRIYEVIDLPLHEQVFEFLRLNRLISNRADFSRNYLGRSRSYLNTIQYSGHLPSTDAMTVLSERLEWLVGTDITEGTKTEVLLYKTKIDHILNSR
;
A
#
# COMPACT_ATOMS: atom_id res chain seq x y z
N MET A 1 -1.57 -18.16 -3.58
CA MET A 1 -2.58 -17.09 -3.58
C MET A 1 -3.00 -16.88 -5.02
N ARG A 2 -4.28 -17.08 -5.34
CA ARG A 2 -4.76 -16.93 -6.73
C ARG A 2 -5.01 -15.44 -6.96
N ILE A 3 -4.63 -14.94 -8.14
CA ILE A 3 -4.74 -13.52 -8.52
C ILE A 3 -6.18 -12.96 -8.30
N TYR A 4 -7.19 -13.83 -8.40
CA TYR A 4 -8.60 -13.50 -8.17
C TYR A 4 -8.95 -13.05 -6.75
N GLU A 5 -8.16 -13.39 -5.73
CA GLU A 5 -8.43 -13.01 -4.33
C GLU A 5 -7.97 -11.59 -4.01
N VAL A 6 -7.14 -10.97 -4.86
CA VAL A 6 -6.59 -9.62 -4.62
C VAL A 6 -7.58 -8.52 -5.03
N ILE A 7 -8.49 -8.80 -5.96
CA ILE A 7 -9.39 -7.79 -6.54
C ILE A 7 -10.44 -7.31 -5.50
N ASP A 8 -10.87 -8.19 -4.60
CA ASP A 8 -11.88 -7.88 -3.57
C ASP A 8 -11.28 -7.26 -2.29
N LEU A 9 -9.96 -7.10 -2.22
CA LEU A 9 -9.32 -6.51 -1.05
C LEU A 9 -9.43 -4.97 -1.07
N PRO A 10 -9.51 -4.32 0.10
CA PRO A 10 -9.32 -2.88 0.20
C PRO A 10 -8.01 -2.43 -0.44
N LEU A 11 -7.99 -1.24 -1.06
CA LEU A 11 -6.84 -0.76 -1.84
C LEU A 11 -5.49 -0.86 -1.11
N HIS A 12 -5.45 -0.51 0.16
CA HIS A 12 -4.23 -0.57 0.97
C HIS A 12 -3.72 -2.01 1.19
N GLU A 13 -4.63 -2.99 1.25
CA GLU A 13 -4.28 -4.41 1.32
C GLU A 13 -3.80 -4.93 -0.04
N GLN A 14 -4.37 -4.45 -1.15
CA GLN A 14 -3.84 -4.74 -2.49
C GLN A 14 -2.39 -4.27 -2.63
N VAL A 15 -2.11 -3.04 -2.19
CA VAL A 15 -0.74 -2.49 -2.20
C VAL A 15 0.18 -3.33 -1.32
N PHE A 16 -0.25 -3.70 -0.12
CA PHE A 16 0.54 -4.59 0.75
C PHE A 16 0.89 -5.91 0.07
N GLU A 17 -0.10 -6.62 -0.48
CA GLU A 17 0.15 -7.90 -1.14
C GLU A 17 1.04 -7.75 -2.36
N PHE A 18 0.83 -6.71 -3.17
CA PHE A 18 1.68 -6.41 -4.32
C PHE A 18 3.15 -6.19 -3.91
N LEU A 19 3.41 -5.31 -2.94
CA LEU A 19 4.77 -5.02 -2.48
C LEU A 19 5.43 -6.26 -1.87
N ARG A 20 4.67 -7.07 -1.12
CA ARG A 20 5.15 -8.30 -0.50
C ARG A 20 5.51 -9.36 -1.55
N LEU A 21 4.64 -9.56 -2.55
CA LEU A 21 4.87 -10.53 -3.63
C LEU A 21 6.07 -10.16 -4.50
N ASN A 22 6.32 -8.87 -4.68
CA ASN A 22 7.51 -8.35 -5.37
C ASN A 22 8.76 -8.21 -4.47
N ARG A 23 8.70 -8.70 -3.22
CA ARG A 23 9.82 -8.65 -2.24
C ARG A 23 10.33 -7.23 -1.93
N LEU A 24 9.48 -6.23 -2.08
CA LEU A 24 9.78 -4.82 -1.78
C LEU A 24 9.57 -4.49 -0.29
N ILE A 25 8.82 -5.35 0.40
CA ILE A 25 8.65 -5.34 1.85
C ILE A 25 8.72 -6.77 2.38
N SER A 26 9.09 -6.90 3.65
CA SER A 26 9.22 -8.21 4.28
C SER A 26 7.91 -8.74 4.85
N ASN A 27 7.11 -7.87 5.49
CA ASN A 27 5.93 -8.28 6.25
C ASN A 27 4.99 -7.10 6.56
N ARG A 28 3.87 -7.38 7.25
CA ARG A 28 2.86 -6.38 7.65
C ARG A 28 3.42 -5.28 8.56
N ALA A 29 4.38 -5.60 9.42
CA ALA A 29 4.98 -4.63 10.34
C ALA A 29 5.87 -3.63 9.60
N ASP A 30 6.61 -4.10 8.60
CA ASP A 30 7.40 -3.29 7.68
C ASP A 30 6.50 -2.30 6.91
N PHE A 31 5.41 -2.82 6.31
CA PHE A 31 4.42 -1.98 5.64
C PHE A 31 3.79 -0.93 6.57
N SER A 32 3.37 -1.34 7.77
CA SER A 32 2.73 -0.41 8.73
C SER A 32 3.65 0.74 9.12
N ARG A 33 4.95 0.47 9.31
CA ARG A 33 5.93 1.49 9.71
C ARG A 33 6.39 2.35 8.55
N ASN A 34 6.82 1.71 7.47
CA ASN A 34 7.55 2.37 6.40
C ASN A 34 6.62 2.95 5.33
N TYR A 35 5.44 2.36 5.13
CA TYR A 35 4.49 2.77 4.10
C TYR A 35 3.22 3.40 4.65
N LEU A 36 2.83 3.15 5.91
CA LEU A 36 1.68 3.82 6.53
C LEU A 36 2.09 4.86 7.59
N GLY A 37 3.36 4.90 8.01
CA GLY A 37 3.83 5.82 9.05
C GLY A 37 3.22 5.55 10.43
N ARG A 38 2.81 4.30 10.71
CA ARG A 38 2.11 3.90 11.93
C ARG A 38 2.87 2.80 12.69
N SER A 39 2.33 2.43 13.85
CA SER A 39 2.90 1.37 14.68
C SER A 39 2.88 0.01 13.97
N ARG A 40 3.75 -0.91 14.39
CA ARG A 40 3.91 -2.24 13.76
C ARG A 40 2.62 -3.07 13.66
N SER A 41 1.65 -2.82 14.52
CA SER A 41 0.39 -3.56 14.61
C SER A 41 -0.75 -2.87 13.85
N TYR A 42 -0.52 -1.66 13.31
CA TYR A 42 -1.57 -0.82 12.74
C TYR A 42 -2.38 -1.54 11.66
N LEU A 43 -1.72 -2.17 10.69
CA LEU A 43 -2.41 -2.89 9.62
C LEU A 43 -3.30 -4.02 10.17
N ASN A 44 -2.84 -4.75 11.18
CA ASN A 44 -3.64 -5.81 11.82
C ASN A 44 -4.86 -5.23 12.55
N THR A 45 -4.70 -4.09 13.20
CA THR A 45 -5.77 -3.41 13.93
C THR A 45 -6.88 -2.94 12.98
N ILE A 46 -6.52 -2.27 11.88
CA ILE A 46 -7.52 -1.77 10.92
C ILE A 46 -8.20 -2.90 10.16
N GLN A 47 -7.47 -3.98 9.85
CA GLN A 47 -8.05 -5.17 9.24
C GLN A 47 -9.06 -5.86 10.17
N TYR A 48 -8.71 -6.05 11.44
CA TYR A 48 -9.61 -6.68 12.42
C TYR A 48 -10.87 -5.83 12.67
N SER A 49 -10.73 -4.51 12.68
CA SER A 49 -11.86 -3.59 12.92
C SER A 49 -12.67 -3.26 11.66
N GLY A 50 -12.25 -3.71 10.47
CA GLY A 50 -12.89 -3.39 9.20
C GLY A 50 -12.79 -1.91 8.82
N HIS A 51 -11.81 -1.18 9.38
CA HIS A 51 -11.60 0.23 9.07
C HIS A 51 -10.58 0.42 7.95
N LEU A 52 -10.73 1.53 7.22
CA LEU A 52 -9.72 1.99 6.27
C LEU A 52 -8.61 2.75 7.00
N PRO A 53 -7.39 2.82 6.43
CA PRO A 53 -6.36 3.70 6.96
C PRO A 53 -6.84 5.15 7.04
N SER A 54 -6.37 5.87 8.06
CA SER A 54 -6.60 7.32 8.20
C SER A 54 -6.06 8.08 6.98
N THR A 55 -6.60 9.26 6.69
CA THR A 55 -6.11 10.15 5.62
C THR A 55 -4.59 10.34 5.69
N ASP A 56 -4.03 10.68 6.85
CA ASP A 56 -2.57 10.86 7.00
C ASP A 56 -1.78 9.60 6.61
N ALA A 57 -2.29 8.41 6.97
CA ALA A 57 -1.64 7.15 6.62
C ALA A 57 -1.72 6.87 5.12
N MET A 58 -2.80 7.27 4.46
CA MET A 58 -2.94 7.19 3.00
C MET A 58 -2.03 8.21 2.29
N THR A 59 -1.84 9.40 2.86
CA THR A 59 -0.89 10.40 2.36
C THR A 59 0.54 9.86 2.42
N VAL A 60 0.96 9.33 3.58
CA VAL A 60 2.29 8.69 3.72
C VAL A 60 2.44 7.53 2.74
N LEU A 61 1.37 6.75 2.52
CA LEU A 61 1.41 5.67 1.53
C LEU A 61 1.66 6.20 0.11
N SER A 62 0.97 7.27 -0.30
CA SER A 62 1.18 7.88 -1.62
C SER A 62 2.62 8.37 -1.79
N GLU A 63 3.15 9.10 -0.81
CA GLU A 63 4.52 9.62 -0.81
C GLU A 63 5.56 8.49 -0.89
N ARG A 64 5.32 7.38 -0.18
CA ARG A 64 6.22 6.23 -0.17
C ARG A 64 6.20 5.45 -1.48
N LEU A 65 5.05 5.35 -2.12
CA LEU A 65 4.95 4.79 -3.47
C LEU A 65 5.66 5.68 -4.49
N GLU A 66 5.55 7.00 -4.36
CA GLU A 66 6.30 7.94 -5.21
C GLU A 66 7.81 7.78 -5.07
N TRP A 67 8.29 7.73 -3.82
CA TRP A 67 9.70 7.47 -3.54
C TRP A 67 10.17 6.15 -4.14
N LEU A 68 9.37 5.09 -4.00
CA LEU A 68 9.69 3.75 -4.52
C LEU A 68 9.85 3.74 -6.05
N VAL A 69 9.07 4.54 -6.79
CA VAL A 69 9.21 4.67 -8.26
C VAL A 69 10.59 5.24 -8.64
N GLY A 70 11.17 6.09 -7.80
CA GLY A 70 12.51 6.65 -7.98
C GLY A 70 13.66 5.67 -7.66
N THR A 71 13.36 4.46 -7.18
CA THR A 71 14.37 3.45 -6.84
C THR A 71 14.62 2.45 -7.98
N ASP A 72 15.64 1.61 -7.82
CA ASP A 72 15.97 0.56 -8.77
C ASP A 72 15.01 -0.64 -8.65
N ILE A 73 13.85 -0.51 -9.30
CA ILE A 73 12.84 -1.55 -9.47
C ILE A 73 12.52 -1.74 -10.95
N THR A 74 11.97 -2.91 -11.32
CA THR A 74 11.64 -3.21 -12.72
C THR A 74 10.57 -2.28 -13.27
N GLU A 75 10.61 -1.97 -14.58
CA GLU A 75 9.63 -1.09 -15.23
C GLU A 75 8.17 -1.57 -15.08
N GLY A 76 7.95 -2.89 -15.10
CA GLY A 76 6.63 -3.46 -14.82
C GLY A 76 6.16 -3.17 -13.40
N THR A 77 7.07 -3.25 -12.41
CA THR A 77 6.76 -2.89 -11.02
C THR A 77 6.47 -1.40 -10.89
N LYS A 78 7.26 -0.53 -11.53
CA LYS A 78 7.04 0.93 -11.50
C LYS A 78 5.67 1.30 -12.02
N THR A 79 5.26 0.69 -13.13
CA THR A 79 3.95 0.94 -13.75
C THR A 79 2.83 0.61 -12.77
N GLU A 80 2.88 -0.54 -12.11
CA GLU A 80 1.85 -0.95 -11.15
C GLU A 80 1.85 -0.07 -9.88
N VAL A 81 3.04 0.31 -9.38
CA VAL A 81 3.17 1.25 -8.25
C VAL A 81 2.53 2.61 -8.58
N LEU A 82 2.75 3.13 -9.79
CA LEU A 82 2.13 4.38 -10.25
C LEU A 82 0.61 4.27 -10.38
N LEU A 83 0.10 3.11 -10.82
CA LEU A 83 -1.35 2.85 -10.87
C LEU A 83 -1.95 2.86 -9.45
N TYR A 84 -1.30 2.21 -8.48
CA TYR A 84 -1.74 2.24 -7.09
C TYR A 84 -1.69 3.64 -6.49
N LYS A 85 -0.60 4.39 -6.73
CA LYS A 85 -0.47 5.79 -6.29
C LYS A 85 -1.61 6.64 -6.83
N THR A 86 -1.90 6.55 -8.13
CA THR A 86 -2.99 7.32 -8.78
C THR A 86 -4.34 7.02 -8.14
N LYS A 87 -4.64 5.75 -7.83
CA LYS A 87 -5.87 5.36 -7.13
C LYS A 87 -5.94 5.95 -5.72
N ILE A 88 -4.82 5.96 -4.98
CA ILE A 88 -4.73 6.55 -3.64
C ILE A 88 -4.95 8.06 -3.70
N ASP A 89 -4.29 8.75 -4.62
CA ASP A 89 -4.41 10.19 -4.81
C ASP A 89 -5.85 10.57 -5.16
N HIS A 90 -6.54 9.77 -5.98
CA HIS A 90 -7.96 9.97 -6.25
C HIS A 90 -8.83 9.89 -4.99
N ILE A 91 -8.57 8.92 -4.10
CA ILE A 91 -9.27 8.79 -2.81
C ILE A 91 -8.98 9.98 -1.89
N LEU A 92 -7.73 10.45 -1.86
CA LEU A 92 -7.32 11.60 -1.04
C LEU A 92 -7.98 12.91 -1.52
N ASN A 93 -8.10 13.10 -2.84
CA ASN A 93 -8.67 14.31 -3.44
C ASN A 93 -10.21 14.33 -3.52
N SER A 94 -10.87 13.19 -3.30
CA SER A 94 -12.34 13.06 -3.38
C SER A 94 -13.03 13.20 -2.01
N ARG A 95 -12.30 13.65 -0.98
CA ARG A 95 -12.81 13.87 0.39
C ARG A 95 -12.81 15.35 0.73
#